data_AF-A0A832ME06-F1
#
_entry.id   AF-A0A832ME06-F1
#
_cell.length_a   1.000
_cell.length_b   1.000
_cell.length_c   1.000
_cell.angle_alpha   90.00
_cell.angle_beta   90.00
_cell.angle_gamma   90.00
#
_symmetry.space_group_name_H-M   'P 1'
#
loop_
_entity.id
_entity.type
_entity.pdbx_description
1 polymer ?
#
loop_
_entity_poly.entity_id
_entity_poly.type
_entity_poly.pdbx_seq_one_letter_code
_entity_poly.pdbx_strand_id
1 'polypeptide(L)' 'RAKILIAPAMNGRMWLHPATRSNVATLKQRGVHFIGPEEGMLACGYEGIGRLWPVEDIARRALSLL' A
#
# COMPACT_ATOMS: atom_id res chain seq x y z
N ARG A 1 17.93 -4.57 13.33
CA ARG A 1 16.72 -4.90 12.52
C ARG A 1 16.38 -3.68 11.67
N ALA A 2 16.06 -3.84 10.39
CA ALA A 2 15.66 -2.74 9.50
C ALA A 2 14.16 -2.45 9.60
N LYS A 3 13.76 -1.20 9.39
CA LYS A 3 12.34 -0.81 9.24
C LYS A 3 11.86 -1.21 7.84
N ILE A 4 10.62 -1.69 7.74
CA ILE A 4 10.02 -2.14 6.47
C ILE A 4 8.86 -1.21 6.13
N LEU A 5 8.83 -0.71 4.89
CA LEU A 5 7.73 0.03 4.31
C LEU A 5 7.14 -0.75 3.14
N ILE A 6 5.81 -0.92 3.10
CA ILE A 6 5.08 -1.54 1.99
C ILE A 6 4.18 -0.50 1.34
N ALA A 7 4.29 -0.36 0.01
CA ALA A 7 3.40 0.44 -0.83
C ALA A 7 2.57 -0.51 -1.72
N PRO A 8 1.31 -0.82 -1.36
CA PRO A 8 0.49 -1.76 -2.13
C PRO A 8 0.09 -1.19 -3.50
N ALA A 9 0.04 -2.05 -4.51
CA ALA A 9 -0.48 -1.74 -5.84
C ALA A 9 -1.22 -2.96 -6.40
N MET A 10 -2.55 -2.87 -6.49
CA MET A 10 -3.43 -3.96 -6.93
C MET A 10 -4.82 -3.44 -7.26
N ASN A 11 -5.66 -4.23 -7.93
CA ASN A 11 -7.07 -3.85 -8.15
C ASN A 11 -7.81 -3.62 -6.81
N GLY A 12 -8.76 -2.68 -6.77
CA GLY A 12 -9.52 -2.36 -5.56
C GLY A 12 -10.24 -3.55 -4.93
N ARG A 13 -10.76 -4.48 -5.73
CA ARG A 13 -11.38 -5.71 -5.21
C ARG A 13 -10.36 -6.62 -4.53
N MET A 14 -9.12 -6.67 -5.04
CA MET A 14 -8.03 -7.43 -4.40
C MET A 14 -7.61 -6.75 -3.09
N TRP A 15 -7.58 -5.42 -3.05
CA TRP A 15 -7.25 -4.65 -1.85
C TRP A 15 -8.29 -4.84 -0.73
N LEU A 16 -9.57 -4.83 -1.10
CA LEU A 16 -10.70 -5.02 -0.19
C LEU A 16 -10.93 -6.48 0.19
N HIS A 17 -10.26 -7.43 -0.46
CA HIS A 17 -10.42 -8.85 -0.17
C HIS A 17 -10.06 -9.16 1.31
N PRO A 18 -10.88 -9.96 2.03
CA PRO A 18 -10.67 -10.22 3.46
C PRO A 18 -9.27 -10.76 3.79
N ALA A 19 -8.72 -11.64 2.93
CA ALA A 19 -7.37 -12.17 3.12
C ALA A 19 -6.30 -11.07 3.06
N THR A 20 -6.41 -10.14 2.09
CA THR A 20 -5.48 -9.01 1.97
C THR A 20 -5.55 -8.12 3.21
N ARG A 21 -6.76 -7.79 3.66
CA ARG A 21 -6.97 -6.97 4.85
C ARG A 21 -6.40 -7.63 6.12
N SER A 22 -6.58 -8.94 6.27
CA SER A 22 -6.02 -9.72 7.39
C SER A 22 -4.48 -9.75 7.36
N ASN A 23 -3.87 -9.95 6.18
CA ASN A 23 -2.42 -9.92 6.02
C ASN A 23 -1.84 -8.54 6.35
N VAL A 24 -2.49 -7.47 5.87
CA VAL A 24 -2.10 -6.08 6.19
C VAL A 24 -2.16 -5.83 7.69
N ALA A 25 -3.23 -6.25 8.37
CA ALA A 25 -3.36 -6.10 9.82
C ALA A 25 -2.24 -6.84 10.57
N THR A 26 -1.97 -8.09 10.18
CA THR A 26 -0.89 -8.91 10.76
C THR A 26 0.48 -8.25 10.58
N LEU A 27 0.78 -7.73 9.39
CA LEU A 27 2.05 -7.05 9.12
C LEU A 27 2.19 -5.75 9.91
N LYS A 28 1.12 -4.96 10.02
CA LYS A 28 1.09 -3.75 10.85
C LYS A 28 1.36 -4.08 12.33
N GLN A 29 0.75 -5.13 12.88
CA GLN A 29 1.01 -5.59 14.24
C GLN A 29 2.47 -5.99 14.46
N ARG A 30 3.15 -6.48 13.42
CA ARG A 30 4.59 -6.84 13.45
C ARG A 30 5.52 -5.64 13.26
N GLY A 31 4.99 -4.41 13.20
CA GLY A 31 5.77 -3.18 13.06
C GLY A 31 6.12 -2.81 11.62
N VAL A 32 5.47 -3.40 10.62
CA VAL A 32 5.64 -3.00 9.21
C VAL A 32 4.85 -1.73 8.93
N HIS A 33 5.50 -0.75 8.32
CA HIS A 33 4.88 0.49 7.89
C HIS A 33 4.19 0.30 6.54
N PHE A 34 3.08 1.02 6.33
CA PHE A 34 2.33 1.01 5.08
C PHE A 34 2.11 2.43 4.58
N ILE A 35 2.04 2.57 3.26
CA ILE A 35 1.68 3.80 2.57
C ILE A 35 0.78 3.45 1.38
N GLY A 36 -0.34 4.15 1.21
CA GLY A 36 -1.36 3.79 0.23
C GLY A 36 -2.07 2.44 0.50
N PRO A 37 -2.68 1.84 -0.52
CA PRO A 37 -2.79 2.33 -1.90
C PRO A 37 -3.65 3.60 -2.00
N GLU A 38 -3.53 4.30 -3.12
CA GLU A 38 -4.31 5.50 -3.43
C GLU A 38 -5.58 5.18 -4.24
N GLU A 39 -6.52 6.11 -4.21
CA GLU A 39 -7.62 6.16 -5.17
C GLU A 39 -7.17 6.84 -6.46
N GLY A 40 -7.67 6.40 -7.60
CA GLY A 40 -7.42 7.00 -8.90
C GLY A 40 -7.70 6.04 -10.06
N MET A 41 -7.32 6.44 -11.28
CA MET A 41 -7.49 5.59 -12.45
C MET A 41 -6.66 4.31 -12.35
N LEU A 42 -7.34 3.18 -12.40
CA LEU A 42 -6.74 1.85 -12.39
C LEU A 42 -6.53 1.33 -13.82
N ALA A 43 -5.60 0.40 -14.00
CA ALA A 43 -5.28 -0.20 -15.29
C ALA A 43 -6.46 -0.90 -15.99
N CYS A 44 -7.52 -1.20 -15.25
CA CYS A 44 -8.76 -1.81 -15.75
C CYS A 44 -9.77 -0.78 -16.29
N GLY A 45 -9.41 0.51 -16.33
CA GLY A 45 -10.20 1.55 -16.98
C GLY A 45 -11.29 2.18 -16.11
N TYR A 46 -11.27 1.97 -14.79
CA TYR A 46 -12.16 2.63 -13.85
C TYR A 46 -11.38 3.29 -12.71
N GLU A 47 -12.02 4.27 -12.06
CA GLU A 47 -11.46 4.98 -10.91
C GLU A 47 -11.79 4.26 -9.60
N GLY A 48 -10.79 4.03 -8.76
CA GLY A 48 -11.00 3.42 -7.45
C GLY A 48 -9.70 3.21 -6.68
N ILE A 49 -9.83 2.66 -5.47
CA ILE A 49 -8.67 2.34 -4.62
C ILE A 49 -7.80 1.25 -5.23
N GLY A 50 -6.49 1.33 -5.02
CA GLY A 50 -5.56 0.28 -5.42
C GLY A 50 -4.39 0.76 -6.28
N ARG A 51 -4.43 2.04 -6.70
CA ARG A 51 -3.32 2.66 -7.42
C ARG A 51 -2.10 2.74 -6.51
N LEU A 52 -0.93 2.46 -7.08
CA LEU A 52 0.35 2.70 -6.39
C LEU A 52 0.44 4.19 -6.04
N TRP A 53 0.87 4.49 -4.82
CA TRP A 53 1.22 5.87 -4.45
C TRP A 53 2.28 6.46 -5.40
N PRO A 54 2.37 7.78 -5.56
CA PRO A 54 3.44 8.41 -6.32
C PRO A 54 4.82 7.93 -5.84
N VAL A 55 5.69 7.60 -6.79
CA VAL A 55 6.99 6.97 -6.47
C VAL A 55 7.86 7.92 -5.64
N GLU A 56 7.77 9.22 -5.92
CA GLU A 56 8.46 10.29 -5.21
C GLU A 56 8.03 10.34 -3.74
N ASP A 57 6.75 10.12 -3.45
CA ASP A 57 6.22 10.11 -2.08
C ASP A 57 6.54 8.82 -1.35
N ILE A 58 6.58 7.68 -2.04
CA ILE A 58 7.08 6.41 -1.49
C ILE A 58 8.55 6.57 -1.08
N ALA A 59 9.39 7.13 -1.96
CA ALA A 59 10.80 7.37 -1.68
C ALA A 59 10.98 8.33 -0.49
N ARG A 60 10.22 9.44 -0.47
CA ARG A 60 10.22 10.39 0.64
C ARG A 60 9.82 9.74 1.96
N ARG A 61 8.78 8.88 1.95
CA ARG A 61 8.36 8.16 3.15
C ARG A 61 9.42 7.18 3.62
N ALA A 62 10.03 6.43 2.71
CA ALA A 62 11.11 5.50 3.05
C ALA A 62 12.29 6.23 3.71
N LEU A 63 12.71 7.39 3.16
CA LEU A 63 13.75 8.23 3.75
C LEU A 63 13.39 8.75 5.14
N SER A 64 12.12 9.14 5.37
CA SER A 64 11.66 9.59 6.70
C SER A 64 11.67 8.49 7.78
N LEU A 65 11.79 7.23 7.35
CA LEU A 65 11.86 6.09 8.25
C LEU A 65 13.30 5.70 8.56
N LEU A 66 14.34 6.30 7.99
CA LEU A 66 15.72 6.03 8.43
C LEU A 66 15.89 6.51 9.89
#